data_AF-A0A7W3RAL8-F1
#
_entry.id   AF-A0A7W3RAL8-F1
#
_cell.length_a   1.000
_cell.length_b   1.000
_cell.length_c   1.000
_cell.angle_alpha   90.00
_cell.angle_beta   90.00
_cell.angle_gamma   90.00
#
_symmetry.space_group_name_H-M   'P 1'
#
loop_
_entity.id
_entity.type
_entity.pdbx_description
1 polymer ?
#
loop_
_entity_poly.entity_id
_entity_poly.type
_entity_poly.pdbx_seq_one_letter_code
_entity_poly.pdbx_strand_id
1 'polypeptide(L)'
;MCGIFAYLGPARPDPDLLEAAATAAASRGPHGHGWATSASTTRHEFGPLPPAAVRDLTDRAVIGHARLATTGDYRDRTGLQPVAAGGHWLAHNGTVRNWRTLTPDAASDSVALAELYAHHRRQLDGPHALRAALADADTAAWALLVLDVDGSLVVWRRGLPLWQHRHPTGLYLASRRFHPDAAPVPEDTICQEHP
;
A
#
# COMPACT_ATOMS: atom_id res chain seq x y z
N MET A 1 1.01 9.78 11.11
CA MET A 1 0.99 9.39 9.68
C MET A 1 0.61 7.91 9.64
N CYS A 2 0.02 7.40 8.56
CA CYS A 2 -0.17 5.95 8.39
C CYS A 2 1.18 5.24 8.11
N GLY A 3 1.20 3.91 8.18
CA GLY A 3 2.29 3.06 7.75
C GLY A 3 1.87 2.10 6.66
N ILE A 4 2.77 1.82 5.72
CA ILE A 4 2.60 0.80 4.67
C ILE A 4 3.79 -0.13 4.66
N PHE A 5 3.56 -1.38 4.25
CA PHE A 5 4.57 -2.37 3.94
C PHE A 5 4.14 -3.25 2.75
N ALA A 6 5.10 -3.87 2.07
CA ALA A 6 4.83 -4.85 1.03
C ALA A 6 5.99 -5.83 0.84
N TYR A 7 5.67 -6.94 0.18
CA TYR A 7 6.60 -7.93 -0.33
C TYR A 7 6.17 -8.36 -1.73
N LEU A 8 7.15 -8.55 -2.62
CA LEU A 8 6.97 -9.19 -3.93
C LEU A 8 8.20 -10.02 -4.27
N GLY A 9 8.05 -11.27 -4.70
CA GLY A 9 9.18 -12.02 -5.23
C GLY A 9 8.87 -13.44 -5.70
N PRO A 10 9.88 -14.14 -6.22
CA PRO A 10 9.69 -15.46 -6.84
C PRO A 10 9.48 -16.57 -5.79
N ALA A 11 9.85 -16.31 -4.54
CA ALA A 11 9.78 -17.25 -3.43
C ALA A 11 8.79 -16.78 -2.35
N ARG A 12 8.61 -17.60 -1.31
CA ARG A 12 7.97 -17.14 -0.07
C ARG A 12 8.83 -16.06 0.59
N PRO A 13 8.23 -15.10 1.31
CA PRO A 13 9.01 -14.11 2.04
C PRO A 13 9.84 -14.81 3.12
N ASP A 14 11.05 -14.30 3.33
CA ASP A 14 11.72 -14.40 4.62
C ASP A 14 10.81 -13.82 5.72
N PRO A 15 10.47 -14.60 6.76
CA PRO A 15 9.50 -14.21 7.77
C PRO A 15 10.01 -13.09 8.69
N ASP A 16 11.32 -13.06 8.96
CA ASP A 16 11.91 -12.05 9.85
C ASP A 16 11.98 -10.70 9.14
N LEU A 17 12.30 -10.67 7.85
CA LEU A 17 12.26 -9.45 7.05
C LEU A 17 10.83 -8.92 6.85
N LEU A 18 9.85 -9.81 6.64
CA LEU A 18 8.47 -9.38 6.49
C LEU A 18 7.92 -8.82 7.81
N GLU A 19 8.23 -9.45 8.94
CA GLU A 19 7.89 -8.90 10.26
C GLU A 19 8.60 -7.57 10.53
N ALA A 20 9.87 -7.42 10.14
CA ALA A 20 10.59 -6.15 10.30
C ALA A 20 9.92 -5.02 9.49
N ALA A 21 9.53 -5.30 8.24
CA ALA A 21 8.78 -4.35 7.41
C ALA A 21 7.41 -4.00 8.01
N ALA A 22 6.67 -4.99 8.51
CA ALA A 22 5.40 -4.79 9.19
C ALA A 22 5.55 -4.02 10.51
N THR A 23 6.60 -4.28 11.29
CA THR A 23 6.95 -3.55 12.52
C THR A 23 7.21 -2.07 12.22
N ALA A 24 7.97 -1.81 11.16
CA ALA A 24 8.25 -0.47 10.68
C ALA A 24 6.97 0.29 10.32
N ALA A 25 6.02 -0.36 9.64
CA ALA A 25 4.70 0.19 9.34
C ALA A 25 3.83 0.38 10.60
N ALA A 26 3.76 -0.61 11.49
CA ALA A 26 2.96 -0.63 12.70
C ALA A 26 3.29 0.54 13.65
N SER A 27 4.53 1.02 13.65
CA SER A 27 4.98 2.15 14.48
C SER A 27 4.34 3.51 14.19
N ARG A 28 3.44 3.61 13.19
CA ARG A 28 2.88 4.87 12.72
C ARG A 28 1.39 5.08 13.02
N GLY A 29 0.55 4.06 12.87
CA GLY A 29 -0.92 4.18 12.88
C GLY A 29 -1.62 3.19 13.81
N PRO A 30 -2.31 3.65 14.88
CA PRO A 30 -2.90 2.76 15.90
C PRO A 30 -4.39 2.45 15.69
N HIS A 31 -5.08 3.10 14.75
CA HIS A 31 -6.55 3.05 14.69
C HIS A 31 -7.10 1.79 14.04
N GLY A 32 -6.38 1.24 13.07
CA GLY A 32 -6.76 0.02 12.38
C GLY A 32 -5.66 -0.43 11.44
N HIS A 33 -5.78 -1.64 10.92
CA HIS A 33 -4.76 -2.22 10.05
C HIS A 33 -5.37 -3.22 9.08
N GLY A 34 -4.55 -3.62 8.12
CA GLY A 34 -4.88 -4.73 7.25
C GLY A 34 -3.72 -5.17 6.37
N TRP A 35 -3.95 -6.28 5.69
CA TRP A 35 -3.09 -6.77 4.62
C TRP A 35 -3.89 -7.59 3.62
N ALA A 36 -3.35 -7.68 2.42
CA ALA A 36 -3.86 -8.50 1.34
C ALA A 36 -2.73 -9.26 0.66
N THR A 37 -3.05 -10.41 0.07
CA THR A 37 -2.12 -11.22 -0.72
C THR A 37 -2.65 -11.48 -2.12
N SER A 38 -1.78 -11.91 -3.04
CA SER A 38 -2.19 -12.31 -4.39
C SER A 38 -3.18 -13.49 -4.39
N ALA A 39 -3.16 -14.35 -3.38
CA ALA A 39 -4.15 -15.42 -3.20
C ALA A 39 -5.50 -14.93 -2.67
N SER A 40 -5.74 -13.60 -2.68
CA SER A 40 -6.96 -12.96 -2.19
C SER A 40 -7.24 -13.16 -0.71
N THR A 41 -6.23 -13.54 0.08
CA THR A 41 -6.34 -13.49 1.54
C THR A 41 -6.33 -12.04 1.95
N THR A 42 -7.37 -11.59 2.66
CA THR A 42 -7.48 -10.22 3.17
C THR A 42 -7.79 -10.23 4.66
N ARG A 43 -7.22 -9.28 5.39
CA ARG A 43 -7.54 -9.01 6.79
C ARG A 43 -7.70 -7.51 6.98
N HIS A 44 -8.75 -7.12 7.69
CA HIS A 44 -8.97 -5.75 8.15
C HIS A 44 -9.48 -5.77 9.59
N GLU A 45 -8.74 -5.15 10.51
CA GLU A 45 -9.10 -5.11 11.93
C GLU A 45 -8.86 -3.72 12.53
N PHE A 46 -9.60 -3.42 13.59
CA PHE A 46 -9.36 -2.23 14.39
C PHE A 46 -8.19 -2.43 15.33
N GLY A 47 -7.54 -1.33 15.70
CA GLY A 47 -6.36 -1.34 16.55
C GLY A 47 -5.05 -1.50 15.77
N PRO A 48 -3.91 -1.54 16.50
CA PRO A 48 -2.59 -1.55 15.92
C PRO A 48 -2.31 -2.83 15.12
N LEU A 49 -1.53 -2.72 14.05
CA LEU A 49 -1.03 -3.85 13.27
C LEU A 49 -0.16 -4.76 14.16
N PRO A 50 -0.51 -6.05 14.37
CA PRO A 50 0.34 -7.00 15.08
C PRO A 50 1.40 -7.56 14.13
N PRO A 51 2.69 -7.15 14.21
CA PRO A 51 3.67 -7.52 13.20
C PRO A 51 3.90 -9.03 13.12
N ALA A 52 3.93 -9.74 14.25
CA ALA A 52 4.09 -11.19 14.27
C ALA A 52 3.04 -11.96 13.44
N ALA A 53 1.86 -11.37 13.21
CA ALA A 53 0.78 -12.01 12.45
C ALA A 53 1.08 -12.13 10.94
N VAL A 54 2.10 -11.42 10.42
CA VAL A 54 2.49 -11.53 9.01
C VAL A 54 3.53 -12.62 8.76
N ARG A 55 4.15 -13.17 9.81
CA ARG A 55 5.24 -14.17 9.70
C ARG A 55 4.82 -15.44 8.97
N ASP A 56 3.55 -15.82 9.11
CA ASP A 56 3.01 -17.05 8.53
C ASP A 56 2.52 -16.86 7.08
N LEU A 57 2.63 -15.64 6.52
CA LEU A 57 2.26 -15.39 5.13
C LEU A 57 3.28 -16.01 4.19
N THR A 58 2.83 -16.97 3.38
CA THR A 58 3.68 -17.67 2.40
C THR A 58 3.50 -17.18 0.97
N ASP A 59 2.57 -16.25 0.74
CA ASP A 59 2.27 -15.70 -0.58
C ASP A 59 3.45 -14.91 -1.18
N ARG A 60 3.55 -14.98 -2.51
CA ARG A 60 4.61 -14.29 -3.28
C ARG A 60 4.40 -12.79 -3.41
N ALA A 61 3.21 -12.31 -3.08
CA ALA A 61 2.87 -10.90 -3.05
C ALA A 61 2.03 -10.58 -1.82
N VAL A 62 2.46 -9.59 -1.05
CA VAL A 62 1.80 -9.10 0.15
C VAL A 62 1.82 -7.58 0.14
N ILE A 63 0.70 -6.95 0.48
CA ILE A 63 0.58 -5.52 0.73
C ILE A 63 -0.15 -5.30 2.04
N GLY A 64 0.30 -4.36 2.86
CA GLY A 64 -0.36 -4.08 4.13
C GLY A 64 -0.19 -2.66 4.62
N HIS A 65 -1.01 -2.30 5.59
CA HIS A 65 -1.18 -0.93 6.05
C HIS A 65 -1.56 -0.85 7.53
N ALA A 66 -1.05 0.19 8.21
CA ALA A 66 -1.39 0.60 9.56
C ALA A 66 -1.97 2.02 9.52
N ARG A 67 -3.25 2.16 9.83
CA ARG A 67 -4.03 3.39 9.67
C ARG A 67 -3.89 4.32 10.87
N LEU A 68 -3.61 5.57 10.58
CA LEU A 68 -3.94 6.72 11.41
C LEU A 68 -4.99 7.54 10.66
N ALA A 69 -6.26 7.41 11.05
CA ALA A 69 -7.36 8.12 10.40
C ALA A 69 -7.17 9.65 10.49
N THR A 70 -6.89 10.28 9.36
CA THR A 70 -6.88 11.74 9.17
C THR A 70 -8.15 12.21 8.46
N THR A 71 -8.76 11.34 7.66
CA THR A 71 -9.98 11.51 6.88
C THR A 71 -10.92 10.33 7.14
N GLY A 72 -12.23 10.61 7.20
CA GLY A 72 -13.28 9.63 7.50
C GLY A 72 -13.37 9.22 8.97
N ASP A 73 -14.37 8.41 9.31
CA ASP A 73 -14.50 7.86 10.67
C ASP A 73 -13.44 6.76 10.89
N TYR A 74 -12.74 6.81 12.02
CA TYR A 74 -11.76 5.78 12.38
C TYR A 74 -12.43 4.47 12.80
N ARG A 75 -13.71 4.52 13.16
CA ARG A 75 -14.56 3.38 13.53
C ARG A 75 -15.29 2.76 12.33
N ASP A 76 -15.07 3.31 11.14
CA ASP A 76 -15.56 2.73 9.90
C ASP A 76 -14.48 1.81 9.29
N ARG A 77 -14.85 0.54 9.11
CA ARG A 77 -13.97 -0.49 8.51
C ARG A 77 -13.74 -0.26 7.02
N THR A 78 -14.63 0.45 6.33
CA THR A 78 -14.52 0.70 4.88
C THR A 78 -13.33 1.59 4.53
N GLY A 79 -12.87 2.40 5.48
CA GLY A 79 -11.66 3.22 5.35
C GLY A 79 -10.37 2.50 5.73
N LEU A 80 -10.41 1.21 6.09
CA LEU A 80 -9.21 0.41 6.30
C LEU A 80 -8.59 0.04 4.95
N GLN A 81 -7.26 -0.05 4.94
CA GLN A 81 -6.47 -0.40 3.77
C GLN A 81 -5.70 -1.71 4.06
N PRO A 82 -5.29 -2.47 3.03
CA PRO A 82 -5.41 -2.19 1.59
C PRO A 82 -6.85 -2.19 1.05
N VAL A 83 -7.19 -1.23 0.20
CA VAL A 83 -8.51 -1.15 -0.44
C VAL A 83 -8.54 -2.04 -1.67
N ALA A 84 -9.57 -2.89 -1.77
CA ALA A 84 -9.86 -3.64 -2.99
C ALA A 84 -10.68 -2.80 -3.97
N ALA A 85 -10.23 -2.71 -5.23
CA ALA A 85 -11.00 -2.14 -6.33
C ALA A 85 -10.56 -2.76 -7.66
N GLY A 86 -11.50 -3.19 -8.49
CA GLY A 86 -11.20 -3.70 -9.85
C GLY A 86 -10.29 -4.94 -9.92
N GLY A 87 -10.15 -5.70 -8.83
CA GLY A 87 -9.22 -6.84 -8.75
C GLY A 87 -7.81 -6.48 -8.25
N HIS A 88 -7.59 -5.22 -7.87
CA HIS A 88 -6.33 -4.72 -7.33
C HIS A 88 -6.45 -4.45 -5.83
N TRP A 89 -5.31 -4.36 -5.15
CA TRP A 89 -5.21 -3.87 -3.78
C TRP A 89 -4.34 -2.62 -3.71
N LEU A 90 -4.87 -1.54 -3.13
CA LEU A 90 -4.16 -0.27 -2.98
C LEU A 90 -3.95 0.08 -1.51
N ALA A 91 -2.71 0.43 -1.16
CA ALA A 91 -2.40 1.07 0.11
C ALA A 91 -1.60 2.35 -0.11
N HIS A 92 -1.92 3.40 0.65
CA HIS A 92 -1.24 4.68 0.55
C HIS A 92 -1.11 5.40 1.87
N ASN A 93 0.01 6.10 1.99
CA ASN A 93 0.16 7.22 2.91
C ASN A 93 0.00 8.50 2.10
N GLY A 94 -0.77 9.45 2.63
CA GLY A 94 -1.05 10.71 1.97
C GLY A 94 -2.45 11.18 2.32
N THR A 95 -2.86 12.29 1.75
CA THR A 95 -4.26 12.74 1.82
C THR A 95 -4.62 13.37 0.49
N VAL A 96 -5.60 12.78 -0.19
CA VAL A 96 -6.20 13.39 -1.39
C VAL A 96 -7.33 14.28 -0.90
N ARG A 97 -7.18 15.60 -0.97
CA ARG A 97 -8.10 16.55 -0.31
C ARG A 97 -9.41 16.72 -1.07
N ASN A 98 -9.37 16.67 -2.40
CA ASN A 98 -10.52 16.80 -3.29
C ASN A 98 -11.19 15.44 -3.61
N TRP A 99 -10.96 14.41 -2.79
CA TRP A 99 -11.41 13.05 -3.06
C TRP A 99 -12.93 12.91 -3.30
N ARG A 100 -13.74 13.71 -2.59
CA ARG A 100 -15.21 13.74 -2.79
C ARG A 100 -15.63 14.33 -4.14
N THR A 101 -14.80 15.19 -4.73
CA THR A 101 -15.06 15.73 -6.08
C THR A 101 -14.71 14.69 -7.14
N LEU A 102 -13.65 13.91 -6.91
CA LEU A 102 -13.20 12.88 -7.83
C LEU A 102 -14.11 11.64 -7.78
N THR A 103 -14.57 11.26 -6.58
CA THR A 103 -15.41 10.08 -6.35
C THR A 103 -16.41 10.37 -5.21
N PRO A 104 -17.58 10.94 -5.52
CA PRO A 104 -18.53 11.45 -4.52
C PRO A 104 -18.98 10.44 -3.47
N ASP A 105 -19.17 9.19 -3.89
CA ASP A 105 -19.73 8.11 -3.07
C ASP A 105 -18.67 7.33 -2.29
N ALA A 106 -17.38 7.65 -2.46
CA ALA A 106 -16.31 6.96 -1.76
C ALA A 106 -16.44 7.14 -0.22
N ALA A 107 -16.03 6.13 0.54
CA ALA A 107 -16.05 6.24 2.01
C ALA A 107 -14.84 7.01 2.57
N SER A 108 -13.75 7.07 1.79
CA SER A 108 -12.52 7.76 2.15
C SER A 108 -11.73 8.16 0.90
N ASP A 109 -10.70 8.99 1.09
CA ASP A 109 -9.74 9.34 0.04
C ASP A 109 -8.98 8.13 -0.51
N SER A 110 -8.73 7.14 0.35
CA SER A 110 -8.09 5.87 -0.02
C SER A 110 -8.98 5.03 -0.93
N VAL A 111 -10.29 5.02 -0.66
CA VAL A 111 -11.28 4.34 -1.50
C VAL A 111 -11.42 5.04 -2.85
N ALA A 112 -11.56 6.37 -2.84
CA ALA A 112 -11.61 7.16 -4.06
C ALA A 112 -10.39 6.89 -4.97
N LEU A 113 -9.18 6.89 -4.39
CA LEU A 113 -7.96 6.63 -5.16
C LEU A 113 -7.90 5.20 -5.73
N ALA A 114 -8.35 4.20 -4.98
CA ALA A 114 -8.41 2.82 -5.47
C ALA A 114 -9.42 2.67 -6.62
N GLU A 115 -10.58 3.33 -6.53
CA GLU A 115 -11.61 3.33 -7.57
C GLU A 115 -11.16 4.07 -8.84
N LEU A 116 -10.49 5.21 -8.70
CA LEU A 116 -9.89 5.95 -9.82
C LEU A 116 -8.80 5.13 -10.51
N TYR A 117 -7.91 4.48 -9.75
CA TYR A 117 -6.91 3.56 -10.30
C TYR A 117 -7.59 2.45 -11.10
N ALA A 118 -8.57 1.77 -10.50
CA ALA A 118 -9.30 0.68 -11.14
C ALA A 118 -10.05 1.13 -12.41
N HIS A 119 -10.56 2.37 -12.44
CA HIS A 119 -11.17 2.95 -13.63
C HIS A 119 -10.16 3.09 -14.78
N HIS A 120 -9.02 3.74 -14.54
CA HIS A 120 -7.99 3.95 -15.56
C HIS A 120 -7.29 2.66 -15.98
N ARG A 121 -7.10 1.71 -15.06
CA ARG A 121 -6.43 0.43 -15.31
C ARG A 121 -7.14 -0.46 -16.33
N ARG A 122 -8.43 -0.21 -16.61
CA ARG A 122 -9.19 -0.86 -17.70
C ARG A 122 -8.65 -0.56 -19.09
N GLN A 123 -7.92 0.55 -19.24
CA GLN A 123 -7.46 1.07 -20.53
C GLN A 123 -5.95 1.28 -20.58
N LEU A 124 -5.31 1.45 -19.43
CA LEU A 124 -3.90 1.76 -19.28
C LEU A 124 -3.17 0.63 -18.52
N ASP A 125 -1.85 0.55 -18.69
CA ASP A 125 -1.02 -0.27 -17.81
C ASP A 125 -0.95 0.32 -16.39
N GLY A 126 -0.38 -0.43 -15.43
CA GLY A 126 -0.32 -0.04 -14.03
C GLY A 126 0.28 1.35 -13.80
N PRO A 127 1.51 1.63 -14.27
CA PRO A 127 2.13 2.94 -14.11
C PRO A 127 1.34 4.10 -14.73
N HIS A 128 0.80 3.93 -15.94
CA HIS A 128 0.02 4.98 -16.59
C HIS A 128 -1.35 5.17 -15.91
N ALA A 129 -1.98 4.10 -15.44
CA ALA A 129 -3.22 4.17 -14.67
C ALA A 129 -3.04 4.90 -13.34
N LEU A 130 -1.97 4.61 -12.60
CA LEU A 130 -1.66 5.29 -11.35
C LEU A 130 -1.36 6.77 -11.56
N ARG A 131 -0.62 7.10 -12.63
CA ARG A 131 -0.37 8.51 -13.01
C ARG A 131 -1.67 9.23 -13.34
N ALA A 132 -2.56 8.62 -14.11
CA ALA A 132 -3.84 9.21 -14.47
C ALA A 132 -4.73 9.42 -13.23
N ALA A 133 -4.81 8.43 -12.34
CA ALA A 133 -5.59 8.51 -11.10
C ALA A 133 -5.16 9.65 -10.16
N LEU A 134 -3.90 10.10 -10.26
CA LEU A 134 -3.34 11.18 -9.45
C LEU A 134 -3.22 12.52 -10.18
N ALA A 135 -3.52 12.58 -11.48
CA ALA A 135 -3.35 13.81 -12.26
C ALA A 135 -4.19 14.97 -11.71
N ASP A 136 -5.43 14.66 -11.30
CA ASP A 136 -6.38 15.63 -10.76
C ASP A 136 -6.46 15.60 -9.22
N ALA A 137 -5.60 14.82 -8.56
CA ALA A 137 -5.61 14.68 -7.11
C ALA A 137 -4.93 15.87 -6.42
N ASP A 138 -5.67 16.62 -5.59
CA ASP A 138 -5.08 17.61 -4.68
C ASP A 138 -4.42 16.89 -3.51
N THR A 139 -3.15 16.58 -3.68
CA THR A 139 -2.30 15.98 -2.65
C THR A 139 -0.89 16.56 -2.75
N ALA A 140 -0.29 16.92 -1.62
CA ALA A 140 1.07 17.47 -1.61
C ALA A 140 2.15 16.38 -1.66
N ALA A 141 1.86 15.19 -1.13
CA ALA A 141 2.83 14.13 -0.93
C ALA A 141 2.12 12.78 -0.77
N TRP A 142 2.76 11.70 -1.24
CA TRP A 142 2.26 10.34 -1.14
C TRP A 142 3.39 9.30 -1.02
N ALA A 143 3.05 8.15 -0.46
CA ALA A 143 3.73 6.89 -0.69
C ALA A 143 2.66 5.85 -1.00
N LEU A 144 2.76 5.21 -2.17
CA LEU A 144 1.71 4.39 -2.76
C LEU A 144 2.24 3.02 -3.14
N LEU A 145 1.43 2.01 -2.88
CA LEU A 145 1.64 0.63 -3.27
C LEU A 145 0.34 0.13 -3.90
N VAL A 146 0.44 -0.47 -5.08
CA VAL A 146 -0.66 -1.18 -5.72
C VAL A 146 -0.20 -2.58 -6.05
N LEU A 147 -0.81 -3.58 -5.43
CA LEU A 147 -0.74 -4.96 -5.91
C LEU A 147 -1.77 -5.10 -7.04
N ASP A 148 -1.26 -5.11 -8.26
CA ASP A 148 -2.04 -5.07 -9.50
C ASP A 148 -2.63 -6.48 -9.82
N VAL A 149 -3.61 -6.54 -10.71
CA VAL A 149 -4.36 -7.75 -11.08
C VAL A 149 -3.49 -8.75 -11.84
N ASP A 150 -2.41 -8.26 -12.47
CA ASP A 150 -1.39 -9.08 -13.12
C ASP A 150 -0.33 -9.60 -12.14
N GLY A 151 -0.48 -9.33 -10.84
CA GLY A 151 0.45 -9.75 -9.79
C GLY A 151 1.69 -8.88 -9.67
N SER A 152 1.81 -7.80 -10.47
CA SER A 152 2.89 -6.83 -10.31
C SER A 152 2.63 -5.89 -9.12
N LEU A 153 3.71 -5.29 -8.61
CA LEU A 153 3.64 -4.24 -7.60
C LEU A 153 4.01 -2.90 -8.24
N VAL A 154 3.05 -1.98 -8.30
CA VAL A 154 3.29 -0.59 -8.72
C VAL A 154 3.56 0.25 -7.47
N VAL A 155 4.64 1.02 -7.52
CA VAL A 155 5.15 1.79 -6.39
C VAL A 155 5.37 3.24 -6.82
N TRP A 156 4.92 4.20 -6.02
CA TRP A 156 5.25 5.61 -6.25
C TRP A 156 5.43 6.38 -4.93
N ARG A 157 6.50 7.17 -4.88
CA ARG A 157 6.84 8.02 -3.73
C ARG A 157 7.01 9.48 -4.15
N ARG A 158 6.38 10.39 -3.40
CA ARG A 158 6.57 11.85 -3.46
C ARG A 158 6.44 12.46 -2.07
N GLY A 159 7.48 13.08 -1.52
CA GLY A 159 7.50 13.81 -0.26
C GLY A 159 7.32 12.97 1.02
N LEU A 160 6.80 11.74 0.92
CA LEU A 160 6.65 10.81 2.04
C LEU A 160 7.70 9.70 2.00
N PRO A 161 8.11 9.16 3.15
CA PRO A 161 9.13 8.11 3.20
C PRO A 161 8.56 6.75 2.76
N LEU A 162 9.33 6.07 1.93
CA LEU A 162 9.16 4.68 1.55
C LEU A 162 10.56 4.11 1.29
N TRP A 163 10.85 3.01 1.94
CA TRP A 163 12.14 2.33 1.91
C TRP A 163 11.96 0.98 1.24
N GLN A 164 12.97 0.56 0.50
CA GLN A 164 13.02 -0.73 -0.16
C GLN A 164 14.29 -1.49 0.21
N HIS A 165 14.20 -2.81 0.24
CA HIS A 165 15.34 -3.71 0.37
C HIS A 165 15.16 -4.89 -0.58
N ARG A 166 16.15 -5.13 -1.44
CA ARG A 166 16.19 -6.32 -2.30
C ARG A 166 16.91 -7.44 -1.55
N HIS A 167 16.23 -8.56 -1.41
CA HIS A 167 16.72 -9.78 -0.79
C HIS A 167 16.62 -10.93 -1.82
N PRO A 168 17.39 -12.04 -1.70
CA PRO A 168 17.26 -13.17 -2.61
C PRO A 168 15.84 -13.76 -2.75
N THR A 169 14.97 -13.57 -1.75
CA THR A 169 13.56 -14.01 -1.83
C THR A 169 12.68 -13.03 -2.61
N GLY A 170 13.02 -11.75 -2.65
CA GLY A 170 12.18 -10.72 -3.27
C GLY A 170 12.49 -9.29 -2.80
N LEU A 171 11.63 -8.38 -3.21
CA LEU A 171 11.61 -6.97 -2.83
C LEU A 171 10.72 -6.78 -1.60
N TYR A 172 11.26 -6.09 -0.59
CA TYR A 172 10.54 -5.68 0.61
C TYR A 172 10.42 -4.17 0.64
N LEU A 173 9.27 -3.65 1.04
CA LEU A 173 9.04 -2.22 1.19
C LEU A 173 8.42 -1.89 2.55
N ALA A 174 8.78 -0.73 3.11
CA ALA A 174 8.06 -0.16 4.25
C ALA A 174 8.19 1.36 4.33
N SER A 175 7.19 2.00 4.93
CA SER A 175 7.16 3.45 5.17
C SER A 175 8.23 3.96 6.16
N ARG A 176 8.96 3.08 6.84
CA ARG A 176 10.17 3.42 7.62
C ARG A 176 11.28 2.44 7.27
N ARG A 177 12.53 2.87 7.47
CA ARG A 177 13.69 1.99 7.34
C ARG A 177 13.53 0.81 8.30
N PHE A 178 13.62 -0.40 7.77
CA PHE A 178 13.41 -1.66 8.50
C PHE A 178 14.63 -2.58 8.42
N HIS A 179 15.60 -2.27 7.56
CA HIS A 179 16.83 -3.03 7.37
C HIS A 179 18.02 -2.08 7.20
N PRO A 180 19.24 -2.43 7.66
CA PRO A 180 20.44 -1.62 7.44
C PRO A 180 20.70 -1.34 5.96
N ASP A 181 20.48 -2.32 5.08
CA ASP A 181 20.68 -2.16 3.64
C ASP A 181 19.42 -1.68 2.90
N ALA A 182 18.38 -1.25 3.63
CA ALA A 182 17.23 -0.62 2.99
C ALA A 182 17.62 0.78 2.49
N ALA A 183 17.25 1.07 1.25
CA ALA A 183 17.45 2.35 0.59
C ALA A 183 16.09 3.04 0.37
N PRO A 184 16.02 4.38 0.26
CA PRO A 184 14.80 5.05 -0.13
C PRO A 184 14.39 4.63 -1.55
N VAL A 185 13.09 4.44 -1.77
CA VAL A 185 12.53 4.33 -3.13
C VAL A 185 12.79 5.65 -3.88
N PRO A 186 13.13 5.60 -5.19
CA PRO A 186 13.34 6.81 -5.99
C PRO A 186 12.19 7.83 -5.84
N GLU A 187 12.56 9.09 -5.68
CA GLU A 187 11.60 10.19 -5.59
C GLU A 187 10.95 10.43 -6.95
N ASP A 188 9.64 10.74 -6.95
CA ASP A 188 8.86 11.15 -8.12
C ASP A 188 8.96 10.23 -9.34
N THR A 189 9.27 8.95 -9.09
CA THR A 189 9.36 7.91 -10.12
C THR A 189 8.36 6.81 -9.80
N ILE A 190 7.56 6.43 -10.81
CA ILE A 190 6.70 5.25 -10.72
C ILE A 190 7.54 4.04 -11.09
N CYS A 191 7.62 3.06 -10.19
CA CYS A 191 8.28 1.78 -10.42
C CYS A 191 7.23 0.69 -10.54
N GLN A 192 7.47 -0.30 -11.40
CA GLN A 192 6.68 -1.52 -11.48
C GLN A 192 7.62 -2.71 -11.33
N GLU A 193 7.28 -3.59 -10.41
CA GLU A 193 8.06 -4.79 -10.09
C GLU A 193 7.21 -6.01 -10.38
N HIS A 194 7.85 -7.07 -10.87
CA HIS A 194 7.21 -8.34 -11.19
C HIS A 194 7.75 -9.44 -10.24
N PRO A 195 6.96 -10.49 -9.96
CA PRO A 195 7.39 -11.61 -9.13
C PRO A 195 8.64 -12.32 -9.66
#